data_AF-A0A1M6WRF9-F1
#
_entry.id   AF-A0A1M6WRF9-F1
#
_cell.length_a   1.000
_cell.length_b   1.000
_cell.length_c   1.000
_cell.angle_alpha   90.00
_cell.angle_beta   90.00
_cell.angle_gamma   90.00
#
_symmetry.space_group_name_H-M   'P 1'
#
loop_
_entity.id
_entity.type
_entity.pdbx_description
1 polymer ?
#
loop_
_entity_poly.entity_id
_entity_poly.type
_entity_poly.pdbx_seq_one_letter_code
_entity_poly.pdbx_strand_id
1 'polypeptide(L)'
;MRRFALIATLLALPMTAQAENPMCATSGDIVTAAVEARGAGIESPEAIEAISTGYTGDEARYQNAVQPLVDWVYSLSEEQLGDGVAEAYLAACLAQ
;
A
#
# COMPACT_ATOMS: atom_id res chain seq x y z
N MET A 1 -10.46 56.37 3.12
CA MET A 1 -9.75 55.77 1.96
C MET A 1 -8.51 55.09 2.53
N ARG A 2 -8.20 53.80 2.38
CA ARG A 2 -8.40 52.86 1.28
C ARG A 2 -8.27 51.45 1.88
N ARG A 3 -9.35 50.67 1.83
CA ARG A 3 -9.41 49.28 2.30
C ARG A 3 -8.52 48.44 1.37
N PHE A 4 -7.41 47.91 1.87
CA PHE A 4 -6.65 46.89 1.15
C PHE A 4 -7.36 45.56 1.32
N ALA A 5 -8.18 45.21 0.34
CA ALA A 5 -8.79 43.90 0.21
C ALA A 5 -7.68 42.89 -0.11
N LEU A 6 -7.33 42.06 0.86
CA LEU A 6 -6.56 40.84 0.65
C LEU A 6 -7.47 39.85 -0.06
N ILE A 7 -7.29 39.73 -1.38
CA ILE A 7 -7.92 38.71 -2.20
C ILE A 7 -7.23 37.39 -1.82
N ALA A 8 -7.88 36.64 -0.93
CA ALA A 8 -7.57 35.23 -0.71
C ALA A 8 -8.10 34.44 -1.91
N THR A 9 -7.29 34.35 -2.97
CA THR A 9 -7.51 33.43 -4.06
C THR A 9 -7.36 32.01 -3.50
N LEU A 10 -8.47 31.40 -3.12
CA LEU A 10 -8.59 29.96 -2.96
C LEU A 10 -8.19 29.34 -4.30
N LEU A 11 -6.97 28.81 -4.37
CA LEU A 11 -6.60 27.85 -5.40
C LEU A 11 -7.47 26.62 -5.15
N ALA A 12 -8.59 26.53 -5.87
CA ALA A 12 -9.32 25.30 -6.04
C ALA A 12 -8.39 24.35 -6.82
N LEU A 13 -7.56 23.63 -6.07
CA LEU A 13 -6.83 22.50 -6.62
C LEU A 13 -7.90 21.54 -7.17
N PRO A 14 -7.83 21.15 -8.44
CA PRO A 14 -8.72 20.11 -8.94
C PRO A 14 -8.47 18.90 -8.06
N MET A 15 -9.51 18.42 -7.36
CA MET A 15 -9.52 17.04 -6.92
C MET A 15 -9.47 16.22 -8.20
N THR A 16 -8.25 15.87 -8.61
CA THR A 16 -8.03 14.89 -9.66
C THR A 16 -8.77 13.65 -9.21
N ALA A 17 -9.78 13.25 -9.97
CA ALA A 17 -10.36 11.93 -9.85
C ALA A 17 -9.19 10.94 -9.96
N GLN A 18 -8.80 10.38 -8.82
CA GLN A 18 -7.71 9.42 -8.71
C GLN A 18 -8.16 8.24 -9.58
N ALA A 19 -7.50 8.06 -10.73
CA ALA A 19 -7.73 6.89 -11.54
C ALA A 19 -7.34 5.69 -10.67
N GLU A 20 -8.29 4.82 -10.34
CA GLU A 20 -8.07 3.63 -9.53
C GLU A 20 -6.89 2.86 -10.13
N ASN A 21 -5.73 2.92 -9.47
CA ASN A 21 -4.54 2.22 -9.96
C ASN A 21 -4.82 0.71 -9.80
N PRO A 22 -4.97 -0.04 -10.91
CA PRO A 22 -5.42 -1.44 -10.86
C PRO A 22 -4.43 -2.36 -10.13
N MET A 23 -3.22 -1.86 -9.83
CA MET A 23 -2.19 -2.58 -9.08
C MET A 23 -2.34 -2.42 -7.56
N CYS A 24 -3.12 -1.45 -7.09
CA CYS A 24 -3.26 -1.19 -5.65
C CYS A 24 -4.00 -2.31 -4.92
N ALA A 25 -5.03 -2.91 -5.53
CA ALA A 25 -5.73 -4.04 -4.95
C ALA A 25 -4.78 -5.22 -4.73
N THR A 26 -4.14 -5.68 -5.80
CA THR A 26 -3.23 -6.83 -5.72
C THR A 26 -2.01 -6.58 -4.83
N SER A 27 -1.40 -5.39 -4.87
CA SER A 27 -0.29 -5.09 -3.95
C SER A 27 -0.76 -4.95 -2.49
N GLY A 28 -1.99 -4.48 -2.26
CA GLY A 28 -2.64 -4.48 -0.95
C GLY A 28 -2.87 -5.90 -0.42
N ASP A 29 -3.27 -6.84 -1.29
CA ASP A 29 -3.44 -8.25 -0.93
C ASP A 29 -2.10 -8.88 -0.52
N ILE A 30 -1.00 -8.58 -1.24
CA ILE A 30 0.36 -9.02 -0.87
C ILE A 30 0.74 -8.49 0.52
N VAL A 31 0.52 -7.20 0.78
CA VAL A 31 0.83 -6.58 2.07
C VAL A 31 0.00 -7.21 3.19
N THR A 32 -1.29 -7.42 2.95
CA THR A 32 -2.20 -8.07 3.92
C THR A 32 -1.69 -9.47 4.26
N ALA A 33 -1.41 -10.29 3.25
CA ALA A 33 -0.88 -11.64 3.46
C ALA A 33 0.46 -11.65 4.19
N ALA A 34 1.34 -10.67 3.93
CA ALA A 34 2.61 -10.55 4.64
C ALA A 34 2.44 -10.16 6.11
N VAL A 35 1.50 -9.28 6.42
CA VAL A 35 1.16 -8.89 7.82
C VAL A 35 0.59 -10.09 8.57
N GLU A 36 -0.33 -10.84 7.95
CA GLU A 36 -0.91 -12.05 8.52
C GLU A 36 0.16 -13.12 8.77
N ALA A 37 1.04 -13.37 7.80
CA ALA A 37 2.15 -14.33 7.93
C ALA A 37 3.09 -13.94 9.08
N ARG A 38 3.46 -12.67 9.18
CA ARG A 38 4.31 -12.17 10.27
C ARG A 38 3.60 -12.28 11.62
N GLY A 39 2.31 -11.93 11.70
CA GLY A 39 1.50 -12.08 12.92
C GLY A 39 1.36 -13.54 13.36
N ALA A 40 1.42 -14.49 12.42
CA ALA A 40 1.44 -15.93 12.70
C ALA A 40 2.84 -16.47 13.07
N GLY A 41 3.88 -15.64 13.07
CA GLY A 41 5.26 -16.04 13.38
C GLY A 41 5.99 -16.75 12.23
N ILE A 42 5.53 -16.57 10.99
CA ILE A 42 6.20 -17.11 9.80
C ILE A 42 7.39 -16.20 9.45
N GLU A 43 8.52 -16.78 9.07
CA GLU A 43 9.73 -16.02 8.69
C GLU A 43 9.62 -15.47 7.27
N SER A 44 10.28 -14.33 6.99
CA SER A 44 10.17 -13.64 5.69
C SER A 44 10.42 -14.54 4.47
N PRO A 45 11.50 -15.35 4.41
CA PRO A 45 11.74 -16.21 3.25
C PRO A 45 10.61 -17.22 2.99
N GLU A 46 10.02 -17.77 4.05
CA GLU A 46 8.89 -18.71 3.96
C GLU A 46 7.61 -17.98 3.53
N ALA A 47 7.35 -16.78 4.06
CA ALA A 47 6.23 -15.96 3.64
C ALA A 47 6.33 -15.54 2.16
N ILE A 48 7.52 -15.16 1.68
CA ILE A 48 7.77 -14.83 0.27
C ILE A 48 7.45 -16.03 -0.63
N GLU A 49 7.94 -17.22 -0.28
CA GLU A 49 7.66 -18.44 -1.04
C GLU A 49 6.16 -18.75 -1.06
N ALA A 50 5.54 -18.82 0.12
CA ALA A 50 4.12 -19.14 0.27
C ALA A 50 3.23 -18.17 -0.52
N ILE A 51 3.44 -16.86 -0.37
CA ILE A 51 2.66 -15.84 -1.08
C ILE A 51 2.90 -15.91 -2.58
N SER A 52 4.17 -16.04 -3.03
CA SER A 52 4.50 -16.08 -4.46
C SER A 52 3.86 -17.26 -5.19
N THR A 53 3.74 -18.41 -4.53
CA THR A 53 3.11 -19.60 -5.14
C THR A 53 1.61 -19.44 -5.41
N GLY A 54 0.94 -18.50 -4.73
CA GLY A 54 -0.46 -18.17 -4.98
C GLY A 54 -0.70 -17.41 -6.29
N TYR A 55 0.30 -16.66 -6.77
CA TYR A 55 0.21 -15.82 -7.96
C TYR A 55 0.56 -16.63 -9.21
N THR A 56 -0.46 -17.16 -9.91
CA THR A 56 -0.30 -18.00 -11.11
C THR A 56 -1.16 -17.49 -12.27
N GLY A 57 -0.99 -18.06 -13.47
CA GLY A 57 -1.76 -17.65 -14.65
C GLY A 57 -1.57 -16.15 -14.97
N ASP A 58 -2.68 -15.42 -15.12
CA ASP A 58 -2.68 -13.99 -15.42
C ASP A 58 -2.10 -13.14 -14.27
N GLU A 59 -2.06 -13.68 -13.06
CA GLU A 59 -1.54 -13.02 -11.86
C GLU A 59 -0.04 -13.28 -11.66
N ALA A 60 0.58 -14.17 -12.43
CA ALA A 60 2.03 -14.45 -12.33
C ALA A 60 2.89 -13.20 -12.52
N ARG A 61 2.39 -12.19 -13.23
CA ARG A 61 3.04 -10.88 -13.40
C ARG A 61 3.30 -10.14 -12.08
N TYR A 62 2.57 -10.46 -11.01
CA TYR A 62 2.73 -9.85 -9.69
C TYR A 62 3.75 -10.54 -8.79
N GLN A 63 4.28 -11.72 -9.17
CA GLN A 63 5.26 -12.45 -8.37
C GLN A 63 6.48 -11.58 -8.02
N ASN A 64 6.95 -10.75 -8.95
CA ASN A 64 8.08 -9.84 -8.72
C ASN A 64 7.79 -8.73 -7.70
N ALA A 65 6.51 -8.45 -7.40
CA ALA A 65 6.11 -7.49 -6.39
C ALA A 65 6.05 -8.10 -4.99
N VAL A 66 6.00 -9.44 -4.88
CA VAL A 66 5.87 -10.13 -3.58
C VAL A 66 7.07 -9.82 -2.69
N GLN A 67 8.28 -10.17 -3.13
CA GLN A 67 9.48 -9.99 -2.33
C GLN A 67 9.66 -8.56 -1.77
N PRO A 68 9.66 -7.48 -2.58
CA PRO A 68 9.89 -6.13 -2.03
C PRO A 68 8.80 -5.68 -1.05
N LEU A 69 7.55 -6.14 -1.22
CA LEU A 69 6.46 -5.80 -0.31
C LEU A 69 6.55 -6.60 1.00
N VAL A 70 6.89 -7.89 0.93
CA VAL A 70 7.12 -8.70 2.14
C VAL A 70 8.34 -8.17 2.90
N ASP A 71 9.46 -7.91 2.22
CA ASP A 71 10.66 -7.34 2.84
C ASP A 71 10.34 -6.01 3.56
N TRP A 72 9.52 -5.17 2.94
CA TRP A 72 9.04 -3.94 3.58
C TRP A 72 8.22 -4.23 4.84
N VAL A 73 7.21 -5.10 4.79
CA VAL A 73 6.39 -5.46 5.97
C VAL A 73 7.24 -6.02 7.09
N TYR A 74 8.24 -6.85 6.80
CA TYR A 74 9.14 -7.44 7.80
C TYR A 74 10.18 -6.44 8.34
N SER A 75 10.41 -5.33 7.64
CA SER A 75 11.27 -4.23 8.14
C SER A 75 10.57 -3.32 9.16
N LEU A 76 9.23 -3.38 9.25
CA LEU A 76 8.46 -2.54 10.16
C LEU A 76 8.70 -2.93 11.62
N SER A 77 8.72 -1.95 12.51
CA SER A 77 8.66 -2.23 13.96
C SER A 77 7.28 -2.79 14.35
N GLU A 78 7.21 -3.47 15.49
CA GLU A 78 5.95 -3.99 16.03
C GLU A 78 4.89 -2.89 16.22
N GLU A 79 5.31 -1.68 16.59
CA GLU A 79 4.40 -0.52 16.72
C GLU A 79 3.81 -0.08 15.37
N GLN A 80 4.53 -0.28 14.27
CA GLN A 80 4.09 0.09 12.91
C GLN A 80 3.25 -1.02 12.25
N LEU A 81 3.39 -2.25 12.71
CA LEU A 81 2.68 -3.42 12.21
C LEU A 81 1.23 -3.54 12.69
N GLY A 82 0.82 -2.69 13.65
CA GLY A 82 -0.48 -2.77 14.28
C GLY A 82 -1.65 -2.74 13.29
N ASP A 83 -2.84 -3.04 13.81
CA ASP A 83 -4.08 -3.07 13.04
C ASP A 83 -4.22 -1.80 12.17
N GLY A 84 -4.27 -1.98 10.85
CA GLY A 84 -4.42 -0.87 9.91
C GLY A 84 -3.25 -0.63 8.94
N VAL A 85 -2.11 -1.33 9.07
CA VAL A 85 -0.96 -1.08 8.18
C VAL A 85 -1.25 -1.44 6.71
N ALA A 86 -2.02 -2.50 6.48
CA ALA A 86 -2.43 -2.92 5.13
C ALA A 86 -3.44 -1.92 4.53
N GLU A 87 -4.40 -1.47 5.33
CA GLU A 87 -5.38 -0.46 4.96
C GLU A 87 -4.73 0.89 4.67
N ALA A 88 -3.73 1.28 5.49
CA ALA A 88 -2.95 2.48 5.28
C ALA A 88 -2.12 2.41 3.99
N TYR A 89 -1.51 1.25 3.70
CA TYR A 89 -0.81 1.01 2.44
C TYR A 89 -1.77 1.17 1.25
N LEU A 90 -2.93 0.51 1.30
CA LEU A 90 -3.92 0.58 0.22
C LEU A 90 -4.43 2.01 0.01
N ALA A 91 -4.76 2.71 1.08
CA ALA A 91 -5.21 4.11 1.03
C ALA A 91 -4.14 5.03 0.43
N ALA A 92 -2.86 4.83 0.80
CA ALA A 92 -1.75 5.58 0.23
C ALA A 92 -1.54 5.26 -1.26
N CYS A 93 -1.68 3.98 -1.66
CA CYS A 93 -1.55 3.57 -3.05
C CYS A 93 -2.62 4.20 -3.94
N LEU A 94 -3.87 4.20 -3.49
CA LEU A 94 -5.00 4.78 -4.23
C LEU A 94 -4.92 6.31 -4.35
N ALA A 95 -4.13 6.96 -3.51
CA ALA A 95 -3.92 8.41 -3.54
C ALA A 95 -2.82 8.87 -4.52
N GLN A 96 -2.12 7.94 -5.20
CA GLN A 96 -1.03 8.24 -6.13
C GLN A 96 -1.48 8.63 -7.55
#